data_AF-A0A7X8W248-F1
#
_entry.id   AF-A0A7X8W248-F1
#
_cell.length_a   1.000
_cell.length_b   1.000
_cell.length_c   1.000
_cell.angle_alpha   90.00
_cell.angle_beta   90.00
_cell.angle_gamma   90.00
#
_symmetry.space_group_name_H-M   'P 1'
#
loop_
_entity.id
_entity.type
_entity.pdbx_description
1 polymer ?
#
loop_
_entity_poly.entity_id
_entity_poly.type
_entity_poly.pdbx_seq_one_letter_code
_entity_poly.pdbx_strand_id
1 'polypeptide(L)'
;MMISPNSFYEDNLKGKTKEEVLSVIKGLKRDITSLNKDLFKPKINIFPHPAVIIDFDKEYLALAIKTYTELGGNYVLTKAEQKEVAFDNKLAQIEKIELSLEGEIYELTQDSLDFEELRELHMGSWKTLYNFDKKPLKWKLVISYKDNSKPFISKGSSFYPYNWESFMMYFNI
;
A
#
# COMPACT_ATOMS: atom_id res chain seq x y z
N MET A 1 -6.85 -4.82 -15.35
CA MET A 1 -6.66 -5.57 -16.64
C MET A 1 -5.41 -6.45 -16.46
N MET A 2 -5.21 -7.55 -17.20
CA MET A 2 -3.97 -8.35 -17.08
C MET A 2 -3.32 -8.57 -18.44
N ILE A 3 -2.78 -7.49 -19.02
CA ILE A 3 -1.97 -7.52 -20.24
C ILE A 3 -0.53 -7.12 -19.92
N SER A 4 0.42 -7.32 -20.84
CA SER A 4 1.79 -6.85 -20.58
C SER A 4 1.81 -5.32 -20.45
N PRO A 5 2.72 -4.71 -19.66
CA PRO A 5 2.88 -3.25 -19.60
C PRO A 5 3.07 -2.61 -20.98
N ASN A 6 3.75 -3.32 -21.90
CA ASN A 6 3.93 -2.87 -23.28
C ASN A 6 2.59 -2.85 -24.05
N SER A 7 1.80 -3.91 -23.96
CA SER A 7 0.46 -3.96 -24.56
C SER A 7 -0.43 -2.85 -23.97
N PHE A 8 -0.36 -2.65 -22.65
CA PHE A 8 -1.08 -1.57 -22.00
C PHE A 8 -0.69 -0.20 -22.54
N TYR A 9 0.61 0.06 -22.73
CA TYR A 9 1.09 1.30 -23.32
C TYR A 9 0.52 1.53 -24.72
N GLU A 10 0.62 0.53 -25.60
CA GLU A 10 0.12 0.61 -26.97
C GLU A 10 -1.39 0.89 -27.02
N ASP A 11 -2.18 0.21 -26.19
CA ASP A 11 -3.64 0.30 -26.21
C ASP A 11 -4.18 1.52 -25.44
N ASN A 12 -3.48 1.94 -24.38
CA ASN A 12 -4.03 2.89 -23.40
C ASN A 12 -3.28 4.20 -23.27
N LEU A 13 -2.05 4.33 -23.79
CA LEU A 13 -1.22 5.52 -23.61
C LEU A 13 -0.70 6.09 -24.93
N LYS A 14 -0.31 5.24 -25.88
CA LYS A 14 0.30 5.66 -27.14
C LYS A 14 -0.64 6.53 -27.97
N GLY A 15 -0.11 7.67 -28.42
CA GLY A 15 -0.85 8.62 -29.26
C GLY A 15 -1.95 9.41 -28.52
N LYS A 16 -2.13 9.19 -27.21
CA LYS A 16 -3.11 9.94 -26.41
C LYS A 16 -2.59 11.31 -26.00
N THR A 17 -3.52 12.21 -25.78
CA THR A 17 -3.25 13.54 -25.21
C THR A 17 -2.94 13.43 -23.72
N LYS A 18 -2.30 14.47 -23.18
CA LYS A 18 -1.99 14.58 -21.75
C LYS A 18 -3.24 14.46 -20.87
N GLU A 19 -4.36 15.05 -21.30
CA GLU A 19 -5.64 15.02 -20.59
C GLU A 19 -6.25 13.61 -20.55
N GLU A 20 -6.13 12.86 -21.65
CA GLU A 20 -6.58 11.47 -21.73
C GLU A 20 -5.71 10.55 -20.87
N VAL A 21 -4.39 10.72 -20.89
CA VAL A 21 -3.48 9.97 -20.00
C VAL A 21 -3.79 10.26 -18.53
N LEU A 22 -4.11 11.52 -18.18
CA LEU A 22 -4.54 11.86 -16.81
C LEU A 22 -5.85 11.16 -16.41
N SER A 23 -6.76 10.96 -17.36
CA SER A 23 -7.99 10.18 -17.14
C SER A 23 -7.67 8.71 -16.84
N VAL A 24 -6.73 8.11 -17.59
CA VAL A 24 -6.25 6.74 -17.36
C VAL A 24 -5.64 6.60 -15.95
N ILE A 25 -4.78 7.54 -15.55
CA ILE A 25 -4.20 7.58 -14.18
C ILE A 25 -5.30 7.59 -13.12
N LYS A 26 -6.33 8.43 -13.28
CA LYS A 26 -7.48 8.49 -12.34
C LYS A 26 -8.27 7.19 -12.30
N GLY A 27 -8.42 6.52 -13.45
CA GLY A 27 -9.08 5.21 -13.57
C GLY A 27 -8.33 4.14 -12.77
N LEU A 28 -7.05 3.94 -13.07
CA LEU A 28 -6.19 2.95 -12.39
C LEU A 28 -6.19 3.12 -10.87
N LYS A 29 -6.11 4.37 -10.39
CA LYS A 29 -6.18 4.66 -8.95
C LYS A 29 -7.51 4.26 -8.31
N ARG A 30 -8.62 4.47 -9.03
CA ARG A 30 -9.94 4.05 -8.57
C ARG A 30 -10.02 2.53 -8.51
N ASP A 31 -9.47 1.85 -9.51
CA ASP A 31 -9.48 0.38 -9.59
C ASP A 31 -8.64 -0.23 -8.47
N ILE A 32 -7.41 0.22 -8.25
CA ILE A 32 -6.56 -0.20 -7.12
C ILE A 32 -7.29 0.01 -5.78
N THR A 33 -7.92 1.17 -5.59
CA THR A 33 -8.67 1.45 -4.35
C THR A 33 -9.86 0.52 -4.18
N SER A 34 -10.54 0.18 -5.27
CA SER A 34 -11.69 -0.74 -5.26
C SER A 34 -11.23 -2.17 -4.95
N LEU A 35 -10.19 -2.64 -5.65
CA LEU A 35 -9.61 -3.97 -5.48
C LEU A 35 -9.05 -4.17 -4.07
N ASN A 36 -8.43 -3.15 -3.48
CA ASN A 36 -7.94 -3.20 -2.10
C ASN A 36 -9.05 -3.44 -1.07
N LYS A 37 -10.28 -2.97 -1.33
CA LYS A 37 -11.45 -3.27 -0.46
C LYS A 37 -11.95 -4.69 -0.64
N ASP A 38 -11.73 -5.25 -1.82
CA ASP A 38 -12.19 -6.56 -2.23
C ASP A 38 -11.25 -7.70 -1.83
N LEU A 39 -10.00 -7.40 -1.42
CA LEU A 39 -9.00 -8.38 -0.96
C LEU A 39 -9.52 -9.30 0.15
N PHE A 40 -10.50 -8.85 0.94
CA PHE A 40 -11.04 -9.59 2.07
C PHE A 40 -12.41 -10.21 1.84
N LYS A 41 -12.96 -10.06 0.63
CA LYS A 41 -14.24 -10.69 0.32
C LYS A 41 -13.97 -12.12 -0.12
N PRO A 42 -14.69 -13.13 0.42
CA PRO A 42 -14.62 -14.47 -0.13
C PRO A 42 -15.08 -14.41 -1.60
N LYS A 43 -14.19 -14.73 -2.53
CA LYS A 43 -14.47 -14.69 -3.97
C LYS A 43 -14.48 -16.10 -4.56
N ILE A 44 -15.35 -16.27 -5.54
CA ILE A 44 -15.45 -17.48 -6.36
C ILE A 44 -14.22 -17.51 -7.31
N ASN A 45 -13.58 -18.67 -7.42
CA ASN A 45 -12.26 -18.94 -8.03
C ASN A 45 -12.18 -18.77 -9.57
N ILE A 46 -13.01 -17.93 -10.18
CA ILE A 46 -13.08 -17.78 -11.65
C ILE A 46 -12.18 -16.65 -12.15
N PHE A 47 -11.77 -15.74 -11.26
CA PHE A 47 -10.92 -14.60 -11.60
C PHE A 47 -9.60 -14.64 -10.81
N PRO A 48 -8.52 -14.08 -11.37
CA PRO A 48 -7.28 -13.85 -10.63
C PRO A 48 -7.54 -13.15 -9.30
N HIS A 49 -6.77 -13.50 -8.28
CA HIS A 49 -6.89 -12.89 -6.97
C HIS A 49 -6.69 -11.36 -7.09
N PRO A 50 -7.47 -10.51 -6.37
CA PRO A 50 -7.35 -9.05 -6.47
C PRO A 50 -5.93 -8.51 -6.27
N ALA A 51 -5.11 -9.19 -5.44
CA ALA A 51 -3.70 -8.85 -5.24
C ALA A 51 -2.93 -8.83 -6.56
N VAL A 52 -3.07 -9.89 -7.36
CA VAL A 52 -2.39 -9.99 -8.67
C VAL A 52 -2.81 -8.84 -9.58
N ILE A 53 -4.10 -8.50 -9.61
CA ILE A 53 -4.60 -7.41 -10.46
C ILE A 53 -4.06 -6.05 -9.98
N ILE A 54 -3.98 -5.84 -8.66
CA ILE A 54 -3.42 -4.62 -8.07
C ILE A 54 -1.96 -4.44 -8.49
N ASP A 55 -1.17 -5.51 -8.51
CA ASP A 55 0.24 -5.43 -8.89
C ASP A 55 0.41 -4.95 -10.33
N PHE A 56 -0.34 -5.53 -11.28
CA PHE A 56 -0.35 -5.07 -12.67
C PHE A 56 -0.86 -3.61 -12.78
N ASP A 57 -1.95 -3.26 -12.08
CA ASP A 57 -2.50 -1.90 -12.14
C ASP A 57 -1.51 -0.86 -11.54
N LYS A 58 -0.68 -1.23 -10.57
CA LYS A 58 0.42 -0.38 -10.07
C LYS A 58 1.50 -0.15 -11.13
N GLU A 59 1.91 -1.19 -11.86
CA GLU A 59 2.87 -1.06 -12.96
C GLU A 59 2.32 -0.15 -14.07
N TYR A 60 1.06 -0.34 -14.46
CA TYR A 60 0.39 0.52 -15.43
C TYR A 60 0.28 1.96 -14.96
N LEU A 61 0.01 2.17 -13.66
CA LEU A 61 -0.07 3.49 -13.07
C LEU A 61 1.28 4.20 -13.13
N ALA A 62 2.37 3.50 -12.80
CA ALA A 62 3.72 4.04 -12.90
C ALA A 62 4.05 4.43 -14.35
N LEU A 63 3.72 3.56 -15.31
CA LEU A 63 3.92 3.82 -16.73
C LEU A 63 3.10 5.01 -17.23
N ALA A 64 1.82 5.10 -16.84
CA ALA A 64 0.95 6.20 -17.21
C ALA A 64 1.41 7.55 -16.63
N ILE A 65 1.90 7.56 -15.37
CA ILE A 65 2.50 8.76 -14.75
C ILE A 65 3.74 9.20 -15.53
N LYS A 66 4.62 8.25 -15.91
CA LYS A 66 5.81 8.54 -16.72
C LYS A 66 5.44 9.20 -18.05
N THR A 67 4.50 8.61 -18.80
CA THR A 67 4.02 9.16 -20.08
C THR A 67 3.35 10.52 -19.90
N TYR A 68 2.58 10.72 -18.84
CA TYR A 68 1.98 12.01 -18.53
C TYR A 68 3.05 13.10 -18.35
N THR A 69 4.14 12.80 -17.66
CA THR A 69 5.27 13.72 -17.48
C THR A 69 6.00 14.00 -18.80
N GLU A 70 6.23 12.97 -19.63
CA GLU A 70 6.84 13.12 -20.96
C GLU A 70 6.03 14.05 -21.88
N LEU A 71 4.70 14.07 -21.74
CA LEU A 71 3.80 14.99 -22.44
C LEU A 71 3.74 16.41 -21.82
N GLY A 72 4.68 16.77 -20.94
CA GLY A 72 4.69 18.06 -20.24
C GLY A 72 3.65 18.16 -19.11
N GLY A 73 3.21 17.02 -18.59
CA GLY A 73 2.37 16.92 -17.40
C GLY A 73 3.13 17.15 -16.11
N ASN A 74 2.54 17.94 -15.20
CA ASN A 74 3.02 18.05 -13.84
C ASN A 74 2.14 17.19 -12.94
N TYR A 75 2.56 15.95 -12.67
CA TYR A 75 1.79 15.05 -11.81
C TYR A 75 2.00 15.44 -10.35
N VAL A 76 0.93 15.85 -9.70
CA VAL A 76 0.94 16.21 -8.28
C VAL A 76 0.43 15.04 -7.47
N LEU A 77 1.26 14.57 -6.53
CA LEU A 77 0.90 13.51 -5.59
C LEU A 77 -0.34 13.91 -4.78
N THR A 78 -1.26 12.98 -4.61
CA THR A 78 -2.40 13.12 -3.71
C THR A 78 -1.95 13.08 -2.26
N LYS A 79 -2.80 13.52 -1.33
CA LYS A 79 -2.52 13.46 0.11
C LYS A 79 -2.23 12.03 0.62
N ALA A 80 -2.79 11.00 -0.01
CA ALA A 80 -2.51 9.61 0.35
C ALA A 80 -1.11 9.19 -0.09
N GLU A 81 -0.74 9.49 -1.34
CA GLU A 81 0.61 9.21 -1.87
C GLU A 81 1.68 10.02 -1.13
N GLN A 82 1.40 11.27 -0.75
CA GLN A 82 2.31 12.08 0.06
C GLN A 82 2.55 11.45 1.43
N LYS A 83 1.54 10.81 2.04
CA LYS A 83 1.69 10.10 3.32
C LYS A 83 2.53 8.84 3.16
N GLU A 84 2.32 8.10 2.07
CA GLU A 84 3.12 6.94 1.71
C GLU A 84 4.60 7.33 1.60
N VAL A 85 4.92 8.32 0.75
CA VAL A 85 6.28 8.81 0.56
C VAL A 85 6.87 9.37 1.86
N ALA A 86 6.08 10.08 2.66
CA ALA A 86 6.53 10.60 3.95
C ALA A 86 6.85 9.48 4.97
N PHE A 87 6.13 8.35 4.91
CA PHE A 87 6.43 7.18 5.73
C PHE A 87 7.70 6.48 5.23
N ASP A 88 7.82 6.24 3.92
CA ASP A 88 8.97 5.60 3.29
C ASP A 88 10.27 6.34 3.58
N ASN A 89 10.24 7.68 3.52
CA ASN A 89 11.38 8.53 3.87
C ASN A 89 11.84 8.40 5.33
N LYS A 90 10.98 7.87 6.21
CA LYS A 90 11.27 7.63 7.62
C LYS A 90 11.68 6.19 7.94
N LEU A 91 11.65 5.27 6.98
CA LEU A 91 12.02 3.86 7.22
C LEU A 91 13.41 3.72 7.85
N ALA A 92 14.41 4.43 7.31
CA ALA A 92 15.78 4.39 7.84
C ALA A 92 15.92 5.01 9.25
N GLN A 93 14.93 5.81 9.67
CA GLN A 93 14.87 6.41 10.99
C GLN A 93 14.11 5.55 12.00
N ILE A 94 13.54 4.40 11.59
CA ILE A 94 12.89 3.49 12.53
C ILE A 94 13.93 3.00 13.55
N GLU A 95 13.62 3.22 14.82
CA GLU A 95 14.36 2.69 15.95
C GLU A 95 13.79 1.33 16.35
N LYS A 96 12.46 1.26 16.38
CA LYS A 96 11.74 0.14 16.96
C LYS A 96 10.32 0.02 16.40
N ILE A 97 9.88 -1.23 16.21
CA ILE A 97 8.50 -1.59 15.87
C ILE A 97 7.94 -2.47 17.00
N GLU A 98 6.83 -2.06 17.59
CA GLU A 98 6.09 -2.82 18.60
C GLU A 98 4.70 -3.19 18.07
N LEU A 99 4.39 -4.48 18.06
CA LEU A 99 3.06 -5.02 17.79
C LEU A 99 2.49 -5.61 19.07
N SER A 100 1.40 -5.03 19.56
CA SER A 100 0.57 -5.66 20.59
C SER A 100 -0.55 -6.44 19.92
N LEU A 101 -0.71 -7.71 20.27
CA LEU A 101 -1.73 -8.61 19.75
C LEU A 101 -2.38 -9.36 20.92
N GLU A 102 -3.66 -9.11 21.21
CA GLU A 102 -4.39 -9.73 22.33
C GLU A 102 -3.70 -9.63 23.71
N GLY A 103 -2.85 -8.62 23.92
CA GLY A 103 -2.11 -8.40 25.17
C GLY A 103 -0.68 -8.93 25.15
N GLU A 104 -0.32 -9.77 24.19
CA GLU A 104 1.08 -10.14 23.91
C GLU A 104 1.77 -9.00 23.16
N ILE A 105 3.08 -8.83 23.39
CA ILE A 105 3.90 -7.78 22.77
C ILE A 105 5.03 -8.44 21.97
N TYR A 106 5.10 -8.10 20.69
CA TYR A 106 6.16 -8.47 19.77
C TYR A 106 6.96 -7.23 19.41
N GLU A 107 8.28 -7.32 19.49
CA GLU A 107 9.17 -6.18 19.30
C GLU A 107 10.24 -6.54 18.26
N LEU A 108 10.44 -5.63 17.30
CA LEU A 108 11.56 -5.67 16.37
C LEU A 108 12.41 -4.43 16.57
N THR A 109 13.70 -4.64 16.80
CA THR A 109 14.71 -3.60 16.88
C THR A 109 15.39 -3.42 15.53
N GLN A 110 16.06 -2.29 15.36
CA GLN A 110 16.68 -1.89 14.08
C GLN A 110 17.52 -2.99 13.41
N ASP A 111 18.26 -3.79 14.17
CA ASP A 111 19.15 -4.82 13.61
C ASP A 111 18.41 -5.98 12.92
N SER A 112 17.12 -6.13 13.21
CA SER A 112 16.24 -7.16 12.64
C SER A 112 15.35 -6.62 11.51
N LEU A 113 15.46 -5.33 11.15
CA LEU A 113 14.55 -4.71 10.18
C LEU A 113 15.07 -4.83 8.75
N ASP A 114 14.28 -5.46 7.89
CA ASP A 114 14.39 -5.28 6.43
C ASP A 114 13.51 -4.11 5.98
N PHE A 115 14.14 -3.03 5.48
CA PHE A 115 13.42 -1.83 5.04
C PHE A 115 12.72 -1.99 3.69
N GLU A 116 13.17 -2.91 2.84
CA GLU A 116 12.51 -3.14 1.56
C GLU A 116 11.25 -3.98 1.77
N GLU A 117 11.28 -5.01 2.62
CA GLU A 117 10.06 -5.71 3.02
C GLU A 117 9.05 -4.79 3.72
N LEU A 118 9.50 -3.90 4.60
CA LEU A 118 8.62 -2.92 5.24
C LEU A 118 8.00 -1.92 4.25
N ARG A 119 8.71 -1.58 3.17
CA ARG A 119 8.21 -0.70 2.11
C ARG A 119 7.08 -1.39 1.32
N GLU A 120 7.24 -2.68 1.01
CA GLU A 120 6.21 -3.48 0.33
C GLU A 120 4.93 -3.65 1.15
N LEU A 121 5.00 -3.47 2.48
CA LEU A 121 3.82 -3.43 3.34
C LEU A 121 3.00 -2.14 3.22
N HIS A 122 3.49 -1.12 2.51
CA HIS A 122 2.75 0.10 2.23
C HIS A 122 2.08 0.73 3.47
N MET A 123 2.80 0.73 4.60
CA MET A 123 2.25 1.12 5.90
C MET A 123 1.86 2.60 5.97
N GLY A 124 2.43 3.46 5.13
CA GLY A 124 2.05 4.86 5.03
C GLY A 124 0.58 5.08 4.60
N SER A 125 0.00 4.08 3.92
CA SER A 125 -1.39 4.06 3.47
C SER A 125 -2.35 3.48 4.53
N TRP A 126 -1.82 2.99 5.65
CA TRP A 126 -2.65 2.42 6.70
C TRP A 126 -3.45 3.50 7.44
N LYS A 127 -4.63 3.11 7.92
CA LYS A 127 -5.48 3.94 8.77
C LYS A 127 -4.97 3.88 10.20
N THR A 128 -5.18 4.95 10.94
CA THR A 128 -4.89 4.98 12.39
C THR A 128 -5.82 4.06 13.20
N LEU A 129 -7.02 3.77 12.68
CA LEU A 129 -8.00 2.89 13.31
C LEU A 129 -8.75 2.06 12.27
N TYR A 130 -8.69 0.75 12.42
CA TYR A 130 -9.54 -0.23 11.75
C TYR A 130 -10.56 -0.77 12.75
N ASN A 131 -11.68 -0.07 12.90
CA ASN A 131 -12.75 -0.54 13.78
C ASN A 131 -13.80 -1.33 12.97
N PHE A 132 -13.79 -2.64 13.14
CA PHE A 132 -14.88 -3.49 12.68
C PHE A 132 -15.51 -4.13 13.91
N ASP A 133 -16.67 -3.61 14.29
CA ASP A 133 -17.46 -4.14 15.39
C ASP A 133 -17.69 -5.64 15.17
N LYS A 134 -17.48 -6.43 16.23
CA LYS A 134 -17.78 -7.88 16.38
C LYS A 134 -16.65 -8.90 16.12
N LYS A 135 -15.37 -8.53 16.01
CA LYS A 135 -14.27 -9.53 15.95
C LYS A 135 -13.33 -9.50 17.16
N PRO A 136 -12.80 -10.65 17.61
CA PRO A 136 -12.09 -10.77 18.88
C PRO A 136 -10.68 -10.19 18.85
N LEU A 137 -9.91 -10.45 17.77
CA LEU A 137 -8.49 -10.10 17.70
C LEU A 137 -8.28 -8.58 17.64
N LYS A 138 -7.75 -7.99 18.70
CA LYS A 138 -7.34 -6.60 18.83
C LYS A 138 -5.84 -6.51 18.69
N TRP A 139 -5.40 -5.51 17.93
CA TRP A 139 -4.00 -5.24 17.75
C TRP A 139 -3.70 -3.75 17.78
N LYS A 140 -2.46 -3.42 18.12
CA LYS A 140 -1.90 -2.07 18.08
C LYS A 140 -0.45 -2.15 17.62
N LEU A 141 -0.15 -1.46 16.54
CA LEU A 141 1.19 -1.26 16.01
C LEU A 141 1.68 0.14 16.40
N VAL A 142 2.91 0.21 16.92
CA VAL A 142 3.63 1.45 17.22
C VAL A 142 5.01 1.38 16.57
N ILE A 143 5.35 2.39 15.77
CA ILE A 143 6.68 2.54 15.19
C ILE A 143 7.30 3.81 15.77
N SER A 144 8.42 3.65 16.45
CA SER A 144 9.20 4.73 17.04
C SER A 144 10.42 5.05 16.18
N TYR A 145 10.80 6.32 16.16
CA TYR A 145 11.86 6.84 15.30
C TYR A 145 13.02 7.40 16.14
N LYS A 146 14.25 7.22 15.66
CA LYS A 146 15.50 7.66 16.31
C LYS A 146 15.54 9.18 16.53
N ASP A 147 14.88 9.92 15.64
CA ASP A 147 14.79 11.39 15.70
C ASP A 147 13.80 11.88 16.77
N ASN A 148 13.21 10.98 17.56
CA ASN A 148 12.14 11.25 18.53
C ASN A 148 10.93 11.97 17.91
N SER A 149 10.75 11.89 16.58
CA SER A 149 9.56 12.40 15.93
C SER A 149 8.33 11.60 16.34
N LYS A 150 7.15 12.18 16.11
CA LYS A 150 5.88 11.55 16.49
C LYS A 150 5.80 10.11 15.96
N PRO A 151 5.53 9.11 16.81
CA PRO A 151 5.47 7.72 16.38
C PRO A 151 4.30 7.50 15.43
N PHE A 152 4.48 6.56 14.50
CA PHE A 152 3.38 6.05 13.71
C PHE A 152 2.59 5.06 14.56
N ILE A 153 1.26 5.23 14.61
CA ILE A 153 0.38 4.39 15.41
C ILE A 153 -0.79 3.96 14.53
N SER A 154 -0.98 2.65 14.44
CA SER A 154 -2.13 2.01 13.81
C SER A 154 -2.72 1.00 14.79
N LYS A 155 -4.04 0.92 14.86
CA LYS A 155 -4.72 -0.05 15.73
C LYS A 155 -5.97 -0.56 15.04
N GLY A 156 -6.41 -1.75 15.43
CA GLY A 156 -7.60 -2.31 14.85
C GLY A 156 -8.11 -3.54 15.54
N SER A 157 -9.16 -4.07 14.95
CA SER A 157 -9.64 -5.42 15.18
C SER A 157 -9.55 -6.23 13.90
N SER A 158 -9.35 -7.55 14.01
CA SER A 158 -9.28 -8.53 12.91
C SER A 158 -8.00 -8.49 12.06
N PHE A 159 -7.98 -9.33 11.02
CA PHE A 159 -6.96 -9.42 9.96
C PHE A 159 -6.96 -8.24 8.99
N TYR A 160 -6.93 -7.01 9.49
CA TYR A 160 -6.76 -5.79 8.68
C TYR A 160 -5.42 -5.15 9.02
N PRO A 161 -4.75 -4.45 8.10
CA PRO A 161 -5.17 -4.06 6.73
C PRO A 161 -4.90 -5.13 5.66
N TYR A 162 -5.10 -4.79 4.39
CA TYR A 162 -5.12 -5.72 3.24
C TYR A 162 -3.91 -6.64 3.07
N ASN A 163 -2.80 -6.25 3.67
CA ASN A 163 -1.55 -6.99 3.71
C ASN A 163 -1.22 -7.49 5.13
N TRP A 164 -2.25 -7.74 5.95
CA TRP A 164 -2.11 -8.23 7.33
C TRP A 164 -1.32 -9.54 7.41
N GLU A 165 -1.57 -10.48 6.50
CA GLU A 165 -0.84 -11.75 6.48
C GLU A 165 0.65 -11.54 6.20
N SER A 166 1.00 -10.72 5.21
CA SER A 166 2.39 -10.33 4.94
C SER A 166 3.04 -9.64 6.13
N PHE A 167 2.28 -8.80 6.84
CA PHE A 167 2.74 -8.15 8.06
C PHE A 167 2.99 -9.14 9.20
N MET A 168 2.13 -10.15 9.38
CA MET A 168 2.35 -11.20 10.38
C MET A 168 3.58 -12.06 10.04
N MET A 169 3.75 -12.40 8.76
CA MET A 169 4.93 -13.12 8.26
C MET A 169 6.22 -12.35 8.55
N TYR A 170 6.21 -11.02 8.39
CA TYR A 170 7.36 -10.17 8.73
C TYR A 170 7.76 -10.29 10.21
N PHE A 171 6.80 -10.50 11.11
CA PHE A 171 7.05 -10.75 12.53
C PHE A 171 7.39 -12.22 12.85
N ASN A 172 7.39 -13.11 11.86
CA ASN A 172 7.51 -14.57 12.02
C ASN A 172 6.42 -15.19 12.92
N ILE A 173 5.16 -14.73 12.80
CA ILE A 173 4.00 -15.19 13.58
C ILE A 173 2.88 -15.67 12.66
#